data_AF-A0ABD3W573-F1
#
_entry.id   AF-A0ABD3W573-F1
#
_cell.length_a   1.000
_cell.length_b   1.000
_cell.length_c   1.000
_cell.angle_alpha   90.00
_cell.angle_beta   90.00
_cell.angle_gamma   90.00
#
_symmetry.space_group_name_H-M   'P 1'
#
loop_
_entity.id
_entity.type
_entity.pdbx_description
1 polymer ?
#
loop_
_entity_poly.entity_id
_entity_poly.type
_entity_poly.pdbx_seq_one_letter_code
_entity_poly.pdbx_strand_id
1 'polypeptide(L)'
;MADSIYDTCYCKYFNRFYSLCPKHRLMAQMEATPETDLEEDPDYGWVNLPDIILEDVFTLLYPKERHQASMVCHHWYQAFYSPRAWETFIFKGRVLTKKKFHPMKGWVREVCPRKTQVCLQKLGFLFKRIIIAPTCDFYSLHVFLSILDSFLEMKPLPVLNTFHFTFACESRSHAGKNVFGTGGKILEEITSLISRIKGLKNLTLRQLLLDVCDLVDMLEPALQSSAETLTRLELINCSKIKHPIPGIAQFENLQRLVITPQHLDDEVVLLLAGMGLLDLRIIQDQYTCDAEHVSADAWRLVKESAPFMRVTLEVRDLCTDKLLLQPHAPVHRIIFSSPYSLVAEEDILSIIHYYHQTLHTFAQVGWPRKHGSRSFHNRGDEMLVSLIRGCPKLRTLSIRERISTATLLILAKECRGLKKLLVRQNALLKKRDWPKQSEWSKSFYDWLNVTSRSYDLVNKEVTKIIGYPWRPLRDEEFKWLRV
;
A
#
# COMPACT_ATOMS: atom_id res chain seq x y z
N MET A 1 13.11 -28.08 28.36
CA MET A 1 12.50 -28.33 29.68
C MET A 1 13.07 -27.28 30.64
N ALA A 2 12.57 -26.03 30.54
CA ALA A 2 12.83 -24.89 31.43
C ALA A 2 12.02 -23.66 30.94
N ASP A 3 10.73 -23.83 30.68
CA ASP A 3 9.84 -22.75 30.19
C ASP A 3 8.41 -22.86 30.75
N SER A 4 8.22 -23.61 31.84
CA SER A 4 6.91 -24.13 32.24
C SER A 4 6.33 -23.59 33.56
N ILE A 5 6.52 -22.33 33.94
CA ILE A 5 5.95 -21.83 35.22
C ILE A 5 5.17 -20.50 35.16
N TYR A 6 5.22 -19.68 34.09
CA TYR A 6 4.58 -18.33 34.15
C TYR A 6 3.23 -18.12 33.44
N ASP A 7 2.59 -19.15 32.88
CA ASP A 7 1.41 -18.95 31.99
C ASP A 7 0.03 -19.34 32.59
N THR A 8 -0.07 -19.63 33.89
CA THR A 8 -1.34 -20.06 34.54
C THR A 8 -2.22 -18.94 35.11
N CYS A 9 -1.87 -17.66 34.95
CA CYS A 9 -2.61 -16.55 35.59
C CYS A 9 -3.44 -15.64 34.68
N TYR A 10 -3.72 -15.98 33.41
CA TYR A 10 -4.45 -15.06 32.51
C TYR A 10 -6.00 -15.13 32.57
N CYS A 11 -6.60 -16.14 33.23
CA CYS A 11 -8.06 -16.30 33.27
C CYS A 11 -8.74 -15.78 34.56
N LYS A 12 -8.01 -15.55 35.66
CA LYS A 12 -8.62 -15.13 36.94
C LYS A 12 -8.68 -13.61 37.18
N TYR A 13 -7.94 -12.81 36.41
CA TYR A 13 -7.77 -11.39 36.75
C TYR A 13 -8.69 -10.40 36.02
N PHE A 14 -9.48 -10.83 35.03
CA PHE A 14 -10.35 -9.89 34.30
C PHE A 14 -11.68 -9.56 35.03
N ASN A 15 -12.04 -10.31 36.09
CA ASN A 15 -13.29 -10.12 36.85
C ASN A 15 -13.10 -9.84 38.36
N ARG A 16 -11.87 -9.67 38.87
CA ARG A 16 -11.63 -9.64 40.33
C ARG A 16 -10.92 -8.40 40.88
N PHE A 17 -11.10 -7.23 40.26
CA PHE A 17 -10.50 -5.97 40.74
C PHE A 17 -11.51 -4.89 41.15
N TYR A 18 -12.69 -5.29 41.63
CA TYR A 18 -13.65 -4.38 42.28
C TYR A 18 -13.84 -4.62 43.78
N SER A 19 -12.97 -5.38 44.44
CA SER A 19 -12.92 -5.37 45.90
C SER A 19 -11.51 -5.70 46.39
N LEU A 20 -11.03 -4.86 47.32
CA LEU A 20 -9.83 -4.98 48.17
C LEU A 20 -8.53 -4.33 47.65
N CYS A 21 -8.31 -3.11 48.14
CA CYS A 21 -6.99 -2.61 48.62
C CYS A 21 -6.39 -3.59 49.68
N PRO A 22 -5.15 -3.49 50.20
CA PRO A 22 -3.88 -2.90 49.76
C PRO A 22 -2.66 -3.83 50.04
N LYS A 23 -1.88 -4.32 49.06
CA LYS A 23 -0.59 -5.01 49.35
C LYS A 23 0.43 -4.88 48.21
N HIS A 24 1.20 -3.80 48.21
CA HIS A 24 2.53 -3.75 47.59
C HIS A 24 3.44 -2.85 48.43
N ARG A 25 3.75 -3.31 49.63
CA ARG A 25 4.89 -2.90 50.46
C ARG A 25 5.55 -4.21 50.83
N LEU A 26 6.85 -4.36 50.51
CA LEU A 26 7.69 -5.58 50.55
C LEU A 26 7.89 -6.26 49.18
N MET A 27 8.76 -5.68 48.36
CA MET A 27 9.89 -6.37 47.72
C MET A 27 10.76 -5.29 47.05
N ALA A 28 11.53 -4.58 47.88
CA ALA A 28 12.62 -3.71 47.47
C ALA A 28 13.57 -3.57 48.68
N GLN A 29 14.27 -4.65 48.99
CA GLN A 29 15.46 -4.61 49.82
C GLN A 29 16.44 -5.58 49.17
N MET A 30 17.33 -5.05 48.34
CA MET A 30 18.65 -5.61 48.07
C MET A 30 19.52 -4.47 47.51
N GLU A 31 20.38 -3.98 48.40
CA GLU A 31 21.71 -3.38 48.18
C GLU A 31 21.81 -2.10 47.33
N ALA A 32 21.73 -0.96 48.04
CA ALA A 32 22.21 0.33 47.57
C ALA A 32 23.74 0.42 47.76
N THR A 33 24.49 0.52 46.66
CA THR A 33 25.80 1.17 46.63
C THR A 33 25.61 2.69 46.69
N PRO A 34 26.50 3.47 47.34
CA PRO A 34 26.28 4.89 47.52
C PRO A 34 26.50 5.61 46.19
N GLU A 35 25.39 6.00 45.56
CA GLU A 35 25.38 6.89 44.40
C GLU A 35 25.76 8.30 44.85
N THR A 36 26.65 8.91 44.08
CA THR A 36 26.86 10.35 44.04
C THR A 36 25.53 11.04 43.75
N ASP A 37 25.08 11.89 44.68
CA ASP A 37 23.91 12.76 44.56
C ASP A 37 24.01 13.65 43.30
N LEU A 38 23.45 13.18 42.19
CA LEU A 38 22.92 14.04 41.15
C LEU A 38 21.43 14.13 41.44
N GLU A 39 20.98 15.31 41.89
CA GLU A 39 19.56 15.64 42.02
C GLU A 39 18.88 15.40 40.66
N GLU A 40 18.23 14.24 40.49
CA GLU A 40 17.34 13.99 39.36
C GLU A 40 16.14 14.92 39.53
N ASP A 41 16.11 15.96 38.71
CA ASP A 41 15.04 16.94 38.62
C ASP A 41 13.68 16.22 38.50
N PRO A 42 12.76 16.35 39.49
CA PRO A 42 11.55 15.53 39.58
C PRO A 42 10.54 15.75 38.44
N ASP A 43 10.80 16.72 37.56
CA ASP A 43 9.99 17.03 36.37
C ASP A 43 10.35 16.20 35.13
N TYR A 44 11.47 15.47 35.11
CA TYR A 44 11.95 14.75 33.90
C TYR A 44 11.89 13.22 34.02
N GLY A 45 10.69 12.67 34.11
CA GLY A 45 10.45 11.21 34.11
C GLY A 45 9.62 10.73 32.92
N TRP A 46 9.88 9.51 32.41
CA TRP A 46 9.03 8.83 31.40
C TRP A 46 7.56 8.68 31.82
N VAL A 47 7.28 8.83 33.11
CA VAL A 47 5.93 8.85 33.69
C VAL A 47 5.17 10.12 33.32
N ASN A 48 5.86 11.25 33.14
CA ASN A 48 5.29 12.58 32.86
C ASN A 48 5.33 12.93 31.36
N LEU A 49 5.52 11.95 30.49
CA LEU A 49 5.58 12.17 29.06
C LEU A 49 4.27 12.80 28.55
N PRO A 50 4.30 13.87 27.73
CA PRO A 50 3.07 14.48 27.22
C PRO A 50 2.20 13.49 26.44
N ASP A 51 0.87 13.62 26.57
CA ASP A 51 -0.12 12.73 25.93
C ASP A 51 0.11 12.59 24.43
N ILE A 52 0.47 13.68 23.75
CA ILE A 52 0.73 13.69 22.30
C ILE A 52 1.85 12.71 21.92
N ILE A 53 2.91 12.66 22.74
CA ILE A 53 4.04 11.74 22.50
C ILE A 53 3.64 10.31 22.85
N LEU A 54 2.88 10.11 23.93
CA LEU A 54 2.38 8.78 24.30
C LEU A 54 1.45 8.23 23.22
N GLU A 55 0.57 9.03 22.65
CA GLU A 55 -0.28 8.66 21.53
C GLU A 55 0.54 8.20 20.33
N ASP A 56 1.57 8.96 19.96
CA ASP A 56 2.47 8.60 18.87
C ASP A 56 3.18 7.26 19.15
N VAL A 57 3.67 7.05 20.38
CA VAL A 57 4.22 5.75 20.80
C VAL A 57 3.18 4.64 20.66
N PHE A 58 1.96 4.82 21.19
CA PHE A 58 0.90 3.82 21.11
C PHE A 58 0.51 3.48 19.66
N THR A 59 0.55 4.45 18.74
CA THR A 59 0.21 4.20 17.32
C THR A 59 1.18 3.23 16.66
N LEU A 60 2.43 3.16 17.12
CA LEU A 60 3.47 2.26 16.60
C LEU A 60 3.38 0.84 17.18
N LEU A 61 2.67 0.65 18.29
CA LEU A 61 2.55 -0.62 19.01
C LEU A 61 1.37 -1.48 18.53
N TYR A 62 1.51 -2.80 18.63
CA TYR A 62 0.39 -3.73 18.44
C TYR A 62 -0.58 -3.71 19.64
N PRO A 63 -1.86 -4.10 19.47
CA PRO A 63 -2.85 -4.06 20.56
C PRO A 63 -2.42 -4.73 21.87
N LYS A 64 -1.65 -5.83 21.79
CA LYS A 64 -1.09 -6.49 22.98
C LYS A 64 -0.05 -5.62 23.69
N GLU A 65 0.85 -5.01 22.93
CA GLU A 65 1.92 -4.16 23.45
C GLU A 65 1.35 -2.85 24.00
N ARG A 66 0.32 -2.28 23.37
CA ARG A 66 -0.44 -1.15 23.92
C ARG A 66 -0.98 -1.48 25.31
N HIS A 67 -1.59 -2.65 25.46
CA HIS A 67 -2.10 -3.07 26.76
C HIS A 67 -0.98 -3.29 27.79
N GLN A 68 0.19 -3.80 27.35
CA GLN A 68 1.32 -3.96 28.27
C GLN A 68 1.91 -2.62 28.71
N ALA A 69 2.07 -1.69 27.77
CA ALA A 69 2.50 -0.32 28.02
C ALA A 69 1.55 0.42 28.98
N SER A 70 0.23 0.21 28.84
CA SER A 70 -0.75 0.85 29.72
C SER A 70 -0.74 0.36 31.17
N MET A 71 0.00 -0.70 31.49
CA MET A 71 0.19 -1.19 32.86
C MET A 71 1.41 -0.56 33.56
N VAL A 72 2.18 0.28 32.88
CA VAL A 72 3.41 0.87 33.44
C VAL A 72 3.08 1.89 34.54
N CYS A 73 2.17 2.82 34.27
CA CYS A 73 1.72 3.83 35.25
C CYS A 73 0.32 4.36 34.90
N HIS A 74 -0.27 5.13 35.81
CA HIS A 74 -1.62 5.69 35.63
C HIS A 74 -1.73 6.61 34.41
N HIS A 75 -0.70 7.44 34.16
CA HIS A 75 -0.68 8.35 33.01
C HIS A 75 -0.73 7.59 31.68
N TRP A 76 0.08 6.54 31.54
CA TRP A 76 0.06 5.66 30.35
C TRP A 76 -1.25 4.87 30.24
N TYR A 77 -1.90 4.55 31.36
CA TYR A 77 -3.23 3.95 31.37
C TYR A 77 -4.31 4.91 30.83
N GLN A 78 -4.22 6.20 31.13
CA GLN A 78 -5.14 7.20 30.59
C GLN A 78 -4.92 7.39 29.09
N ALA A 79 -3.65 7.55 28.66
CA ALA A 79 -3.28 7.69 27.26
C ALA A 79 -3.70 6.48 26.41
N PHE A 80 -3.77 5.27 26.99
CA PHE A 80 -4.29 4.09 26.32
C PHE A 80 -5.72 4.26 25.79
N TYR A 81 -6.58 5.07 26.42
CA TYR A 81 -7.94 5.30 25.95
C TYR A 81 -8.06 6.51 25.01
N SER A 82 -6.94 7.10 24.58
CA SER A 82 -6.96 8.18 23.60
C SER A 82 -7.50 7.67 22.24
N PRO A 83 -8.34 8.48 21.55
CA PRO A 83 -8.81 8.17 20.20
C PRO A 83 -7.67 7.94 19.20
N ARG A 84 -6.56 8.68 19.28
CA ARG A 84 -5.44 8.53 18.33
C ARG A 84 -4.73 7.18 18.48
N ALA A 85 -4.69 6.64 19.70
CA ALA A 85 -4.12 5.31 19.94
C ALA A 85 -4.92 4.19 19.27
N TRP A 86 -6.24 4.37 19.04
CA TRP A 86 -7.14 3.32 18.53
C TRP A 86 -7.84 3.64 17.22
N GLU A 87 -7.50 4.75 16.57
CA GLU A 87 -8.09 5.18 15.29
C GLU A 87 -8.04 4.06 14.23
N THR A 88 -6.94 3.29 14.21
CA THR A 88 -6.76 2.15 13.31
C THR A 88 -6.62 0.84 14.11
N PHE A 89 -7.54 -0.08 13.90
CA PHE A 89 -7.48 -1.44 14.40
C PHE A 89 -7.00 -2.38 13.27
N ILE A 90 -5.93 -3.13 13.51
CA ILE A 90 -5.37 -4.09 12.55
C ILE A 90 -5.51 -5.51 13.11
N PHE A 91 -6.34 -6.33 12.47
CA PHE A 91 -6.41 -7.75 12.74
C PHE A 91 -5.32 -8.48 11.96
N LYS A 92 -4.29 -8.96 12.67
CA LYS A 92 -3.18 -9.72 12.09
C LYS A 92 -2.56 -10.67 13.11
N GLY A 93 -2.19 -11.87 12.68
CA GLY A 93 -1.33 -12.79 13.44
C GLY A 93 -1.90 -13.18 14.81
N ARG A 94 -1.29 -12.70 15.90
CA ARG A 94 -1.59 -13.12 17.29
C ARG A 94 -2.50 -12.16 18.05
N VAL A 95 -3.08 -11.17 17.38
CA VAL A 95 -3.98 -10.18 17.99
C VAL A 95 -5.20 -10.86 18.62
N LEU A 96 -5.50 -10.52 19.88
CA LEU A 96 -6.65 -11.05 20.64
C LEU A 96 -6.69 -12.58 20.78
N THR A 97 -5.56 -13.26 20.68
CA THR A 97 -5.49 -14.73 20.77
C THR A 97 -5.33 -15.29 22.20
N LYS A 98 -5.63 -16.58 22.36
CA LYS A 98 -5.29 -17.42 23.52
C LYS A 98 -4.59 -18.69 23.06
N LYS A 99 -3.72 -19.27 23.91
CA LYS A 99 -3.16 -20.61 23.67
C LYS A 99 -4.23 -21.66 23.98
N LYS A 100 -4.41 -22.63 23.09
CA LYS A 100 -5.28 -23.80 23.26
C LYS A 100 -4.54 -25.03 22.76
N PHE A 101 -4.60 -26.11 23.54
CA PHE A 101 -4.01 -27.38 23.15
C PHE A 101 -4.99 -28.18 22.29
N HIS A 102 -4.53 -28.63 21.13
CA HIS A 102 -5.23 -29.55 20.25
C HIS A 102 -4.49 -30.89 20.21
N PRO A 103 -5.18 -32.03 20.37
CA PRO A 103 -4.53 -33.34 20.36
C PRO A 103 -3.65 -33.60 19.13
N MET A 104 -4.08 -33.16 17.94
CA MET A 104 -3.38 -33.42 16.67
C MET A 104 -2.42 -32.29 16.24
N LYS A 105 -2.59 -31.07 16.75
CA LYS A 105 -1.84 -29.87 16.33
C LYS A 105 -0.96 -29.28 17.43
N GLY A 106 -1.00 -29.85 18.63
CA GLY A 106 -0.32 -29.33 19.81
C GLY A 106 -0.88 -27.97 20.26
N TRP A 107 -0.02 -27.13 20.83
CA TRP A 107 -0.40 -25.78 21.28
C TRP A 107 -0.57 -24.82 20.10
N VAL A 108 -1.82 -24.47 19.79
CA VAL A 108 -2.16 -23.47 18.77
C VAL A 108 -2.67 -22.20 19.45
N ARG A 109 -2.47 -21.05 18.81
CA ARG A 109 -3.10 -19.80 19.23
C ARG A 109 -4.33 -19.54 18.39
N GLU A 110 -5.47 -19.39 19.04
CA GLU A 110 -6.75 -19.08 18.40
C GLU A 110 -7.27 -17.75 18.91
N VAL A 111 -8.06 -17.05 18.09
CA VAL A 111 -8.81 -15.86 18.53
C VAL A 111 -9.65 -16.20 19.76
N CYS A 112 -9.59 -15.34 20.78
CA CYS A 112 -10.35 -15.51 22.01
C CYS A 112 -11.63 -14.66 21.95
N PRO A 113 -12.82 -15.27 21.87
CA PRO A 113 -14.06 -14.50 21.71
C PRO A 113 -14.27 -13.44 22.79
N ARG A 114 -14.00 -13.81 24.04
CA ARG A 114 -14.10 -12.90 25.19
C ARG A 114 -13.16 -11.69 25.08
N LYS A 115 -11.92 -11.88 24.64
CA LYS A 115 -10.98 -10.77 24.46
C LYS A 115 -11.45 -9.82 23.35
N THR A 116 -11.95 -10.38 22.26
CA THR A 116 -12.49 -9.61 21.13
C THR A 116 -13.71 -8.80 21.53
N GLN A 117 -14.69 -9.42 22.20
CA GLN A 117 -15.87 -8.73 22.70
C GLN A 117 -15.53 -7.59 23.67
N VAL A 118 -14.64 -7.84 24.63
CA VAL A 118 -14.20 -6.79 25.57
C VAL A 118 -13.49 -5.64 24.83
N CYS A 119 -12.64 -5.96 23.85
CA CYS A 119 -11.96 -4.95 23.03
C CYS A 119 -12.97 -4.08 22.29
N LEU A 120 -13.95 -4.69 21.60
CA LEU A 120 -15.00 -3.97 20.88
C LEU A 120 -15.88 -3.14 21.80
N GLN A 121 -16.26 -3.67 22.97
CA GLN A 121 -17.06 -2.94 23.95
C GLN A 121 -16.34 -1.72 24.54
N LYS A 122 -15.04 -1.83 24.82
CA LYS A 122 -14.26 -0.77 25.47
C LYS A 122 -13.64 0.23 24.51
N LEU A 123 -13.29 -0.20 23.30
CA LEU A 123 -12.47 0.58 22.36
C LEU A 123 -13.11 0.71 20.98
N GLY A 124 -14.15 -0.08 20.67
CA GLY A 124 -14.74 -0.11 19.32
C GLY A 124 -15.22 1.26 18.84
N PHE A 125 -15.81 2.07 19.73
CA PHE A 125 -16.29 3.41 19.39
C PHE A 125 -15.17 4.40 18.98
N LEU A 126 -13.89 4.05 19.20
CA LEU A 126 -12.73 4.83 18.75
C LEU A 126 -12.24 4.41 17.36
N PHE A 127 -12.71 3.27 16.83
CA PHE A 127 -12.21 2.70 15.58
C PHE A 127 -12.75 3.48 14.39
N LYS A 128 -11.89 4.28 13.75
CA LYS A 128 -12.23 4.90 12.46
C LYS A 128 -11.92 3.97 11.29
N ARG A 129 -10.96 3.06 11.47
CA ARG A 129 -10.46 2.16 10.43
C ARG A 129 -10.30 0.75 10.97
N ILE A 130 -10.88 -0.23 10.29
CA ILE A 130 -10.66 -1.65 10.54
C ILE A 130 -9.92 -2.25 9.35
N ILE A 131 -8.77 -2.86 9.62
CA ILE A 131 -7.89 -3.48 8.63
C ILE A 131 -7.73 -4.96 8.98
N ILE A 132 -8.22 -5.84 8.10
CA ILE A 132 -8.03 -7.27 8.18
C ILE A 132 -6.89 -7.63 7.23
N ALA A 133 -5.72 -7.90 7.81
CA ALA A 133 -4.53 -8.26 7.05
C ALA A 133 -4.59 -9.73 6.61
N PRO A 134 -3.84 -10.11 5.54
CA PRO A 134 -3.79 -11.49 5.08
C PRO A 134 -3.39 -12.44 6.21
N THR A 135 -4.25 -13.42 6.50
CA THR A 135 -4.03 -14.46 7.50
C THR A 135 -4.31 -15.84 6.92
N CYS A 136 -3.39 -16.78 7.15
CA CYS A 136 -3.56 -18.18 6.75
C CYS A 136 -4.41 -18.98 7.76
N ASP A 137 -4.72 -18.41 8.93
CA ASP A 137 -5.63 -19.00 9.90
C ASP A 137 -7.07 -18.55 9.63
N PHE A 138 -7.73 -19.28 8.73
CA PHE A 138 -9.11 -19.02 8.31
C PHE A 138 -10.14 -19.23 9.42
N TYR A 139 -9.86 -20.11 10.38
CA TYR A 139 -10.73 -20.31 11.53
C TYR A 139 -10.74 -19.07 12.42
N SER A 140 -9.56 -18.58 12.80
CA SER A 140 -9.44 -17.34 13.56
C SER A 140 -10.04 -16.14 12.83
N LEU A 141 -9.88 -16.07 11.51
CA LEU A 141 -10.49 -15.03 10.68
C LEU A 141 -12.02 -15.08 10.76
N HIS A 142 -12.61 -16.24 10.48
CA HIS A 142 -14.07 -16.42 10.54
C HIS A 142 -14.62 -16.08 11.94
N VAL A 143 -13.99 -16.58 13.01
CA VAL A 143 -14.41 -16.28 14.39
C VAL A 143 -14.35 -14.79 14.67
N PHE A 144 -13.31 -14.09 14.21
CA PHE A 144 -13.21 -12.65 14.38
C PHE A 144 -14.30 -11.89 13.61
N LEU A 145 -14.52 -12.24 12.34
CA LEU A 145 -15.55 -11.63 11.49
C LEU A 145 -16.94 -11.81 12.11
N SER A 146 -17.29 -13.03 12.53
CA SER A 146 -18.58 -13.36 13.13
C SER A 146 -18.84 -12.57 14.43
N ILE A 147 -17.81 -12.43 15.29
CA ILE A 147 -17.94 -11.60 16.51
C ILE A 147 -18.13 -10.12 16.17
N LEU A 148 -17.44 -9.63 15.14
CA LEU A 148 -17.54 -8.23 14.72
C LEU A 148 -18.91 -7.95 14.11
N ASP A 149 -19.43 -8.85 13.26
CA ASP A 149 -20.77 -8.78 12.67
C ASP A 149 -21.85 -8.76 13.76
N SER A 150 -21.81 -9.72 14.70
CA SER A 150 -22.72 -9.76 15.84
C SER A 150 -22.60 -8.52 16.74
N PHE A 151 -21.41 -7.93 16.86
CA PHE A 151 -21.24 -6.70 17.62
C PHE A 151 -21.88 -5.51 16.92
N LEU A 152 -21.71 -5.37 15.61
CA LEU A 152 -22.30 -4.30 14.80
C LEU A 152 -23.83 -4.35 14.79
N GLU A 153 -24.40 -5.55 14.86
CA GLU A 153 -25.84 -5.74 15.04
C GLU A 153 -26.36 -5.10 16.33
N MET A 154 -25.61 -5.24 17.43
CA MET A 154 -26.00 -4.71 18.73
C MET A 154 -25.62 -3.22 18.90
N LYS A 155 -24.45 -2.81 18.39
CA LYS A 155 -23.89 -1.48 18.60
C LYS A 155 -23.17 -1.00 17.34
N PRO A 156 -23.65 0.08 16.69
CA PRO A 156 -22.94 0.65 15.55
C PRO A 156 -21.60 1.24 16.00
N LEU A 157 -20.65 1.28 15.07
CA LEU A 157 -19.36 1.96 15.25
C LEU A 157 -19.44 3.36 14.62
N PRO A 158 -19.75 4.42 15.38
CA PRO A 158 -20.20 5.70 14.82
C PRO A 158 -19.13 6.45 14.03
N VAL A 159 -17.85 6.20 14.31
CA VAL A 159 -16.74 6.89 13.65
C VAL A 159 -16.06 6.02 12.58
N LEU A 160 -16.51 4.77 12.40
CA LEU A 160 -15.95 3.84 11.42
C LEU A 160 -16.29 4.29 10.01
N ASN A 161 -15.27 4.62 9.23
CA ASN A 161 -15.44 5.07 7.84
C ASN A 161 -14.54 4.32 6.85
N THR A 162 -13.64 3.46 7.34
CA THR A 162 -12.72 2.69 6.50
C THR A 162 -12.75 1.21 6.87
N PHE A 163 -13.00 0.36 5.88
CA PHE A 163 -12.92 -1.08 6.01
C PHE A 163 -11.98 -1.63 4.93
N HIS A 164 -10.97 -2.37 5.36
CA HIS A 164 -9.98 -2.97 4.48
C HIS A 164 -9.88 -4.45 4.75
N PHE A 165 -10.08 -5.26 3.71
CA PHE A 165 -9.95 -6.70 3.75
C PHE A 165 -9.03 -7.16 2.63
N THR A 166 -7.99 -7.91 3.01
CA THR A 166 -7.14 -8.65 2.05
C THR A 166 -7.12 -10.12 2.43
N PHE A 167 -7.52 -10.97 1.50
CA PHE A 167 -7.49 -12.41 1.71
C PHE A 167 -6.10 -13.00 1.49
N ALA A 168 -5.71 -13.98 2.30
CA ALA A 168 -4.49 -14.75 2.08
C ALA A 168 -4.74 -15.87 1.07
N CYS A 169 -4.71 -15.53 -0.22
CA CYS A 169 -4.99 -16.46 -1.31
C CYS A 169 -3.85 -17.45 -1.63
N GLU A 170 -2.63 -17.23 -1.14
CA GLU A 170 -1.47 -18.10 -1.40
C GLU A 170 -1.17 -19.00 -0.19
N SER A 171 -1.12 -20.32 -0.42
CA SER A 171 -0.55 -21.29 0.51
C SER A 171 0.67 -21.95 -0.11
N ARG A 172 1.74 -22.10 0.67
CA ARG A 172 2.95 -22.79 0.25
C ARG A 172 2.90 -24.23 0.73
N SER A 173 2.87 -25.16 -0.22
CA SER A 173 2.94 -26.59 0.03
C SER A 173 4.27 -27.16 -0.49
N HIS A 174 4.57 -28.42 -0.16
CA HIS A 174 5.73 -29.14 -0.71
C HIS A 174 5.65 -29.29 -2.24
N ALA A 175 4.44 -29.23 -2.83
CA ALA A 175 4.20 -29.31 -4.27
C ALA A 175 4.28 -27.95 -4.99
N GLY A 176 4.52 -26.86 -4.25
CA GLY A 176 4.59 -25.51 -4.80
C GLY A 176 3.56 -24.54 -4.20
N LYS A 177 3.34 -23.43 -4.92
CA LYS A 177 2.39 -22.39 -4.54
C LYS A 177 0.98 -22.76 -5.01
N ASN A 178 0.04 -22.89 -4.09
CA ASN A 178 -1.37 -23.05 -4.40
C ASN A 178 -2.09 -21.73 -4.19
N VAL A 179 -2.85 -21.29 -5.19
CA VAL A 179 -3.69 -20.10 -5.12
C VAL A 179 -5.15 -20.54 -5.05
N PHE A 180 -5.88 -20.03 -4.07
CA PHE A 180 -7.31 -20.31 -3.88
C PHE A 180 -8.07 -19.02 -3.58
N GLY A 181 -9.36 -19.01 -3.92
CA GLY A 181 -10.24 -17.89 -3.65
C GLY A 181 -10.94 -17.96 -2.31
N THR A 182 -11.55 -16.85 -1.93
CA THR A 182 -12.57 -16.77 -0.90
C THR A 182 -13.87 -17.34 -1.43
N GLY A 183 -14.60 -18.06 -0.59
CA GLY A 183 -15.95 -18.53 -0.89
C GLY A 183 -16.62 -19.02 0.38
N GLY A 184 -17.89 -19.40 0.27
CA GLY A 184 -18.69 -19.90 1.38
C GLY A 184 -18.71 -18.96 2.58
N LYS A 185 -18.61 -19.51 3.80
CA LYS A 185 -18.85 -18.78 5.05
C LYS A 185 -18.02 -17.52 5.25
N ILE A 186 -16.77 -17.47 4.78
CA ILE A 186 -15.95 -16.25 4.95
C ILE A 186 -16.50 -15.11 4.09
N LEU A 187 -16.93 -15.42 2.86
CA LEU A 187 -17.53 -14.42 1.99
C LEU A 187 -18.87 -13.95 2.56
N GLU A 188 -19.72 -14.89 2.99
CA GLU A 188 -21.01 -14.58 3.66
C GLU A 188 -20.83 -13.63 4.85
N GLU A 189 -19.85 -13.90 5.71
CA GLU A 189 -19.53 -13.05 6.88
C GLU A 189 -19.02 -11.66 6.47
N ILE A 190 -18.23 -11.55 5.38
CA ILE A 190 -17.75 -10.25 4.88
C ILE A 190 -18.91 -9.44 4.29
N THR A 191 -19.73 -10.08 3.46
CA THR A 191 -20.92 -9.51 2.82
C THR A 191 -21.89 -8.99 3.89
N SER A 192 -22.19 -9.82 4.90
CA SER A 192 -22.99 -9.42 6.07
C SER A 192 -22.37 -8.23 6.79
N LEU A 193 -21.08 -8.31 7.12
CA LEU A 193 -20.38 -7.26 7.84
C LEU A 193 -20.47 -5.92 7.11
N ILE A 194 -20.22 -5.91 5.80
CA ILE A 194 -20.26 -4.69 4.98
C ILE A 194 -21.67 -4.07 5.01
N SER A 195 -22.73 -4.87 4.89
CA SER A 195 -24.12 -4.38 4.98
C SER A 195 -24.43 -3.65 6.30
N ARG A 196 -23.76 -4.03 7.39
CA ARG A 196 -23.99 -3.45 8.72
C ARG A 196 -23.17 -2.19 8.99
N ILE A 197 -22.08 -1.97 8.26
CA ILE A 197 -21.25 -0.79 8.42
C ILE A 197 -21.88 0.37 7.65
N LYS A 198 -22.53 1.28 8.37
CA LYS A 198 -23.16 2.47 7.79
C LYS A 198 -22.15 3.60 7.61
N GLY A 199 -22.28 4.34 6.51
CA GLY A 199 -21.51 5.57 6.28
C GLY A 199 -20.05 5.33 5.89
N LEU A 200 -19.76 4.20 5.25
CA LEU A 200 -18.40 3.86 4.86
C LEU A 200 -17.91 4.79 3.74
N LYS A 201 -16.77 5.45 3.97
CA LYS A 201 -16.12 6.33 2.98
C LYS A 201 -15.07 5.60 2.14
N ASN A 202 -14.47 4.55 2.69
CA ASN A 202 -13.35 3.83 2.12
C ASN A 202 -13.55 2.32 2.25
N LEU A 203 -13.76 1.64 1.12
CA LEU A 203 -13.82 0.18 1.05
C LEU A 203 -12.64 -0.36 0.25
N THR A 204 -11.99 -1.38 0.79
CA THR A 204 -10.93 -2.10 0.08
C THR A 204 -11.14 -3.60 0.21
N LEU A 205 -11.28 -4.27 -0.92
CA LEU A 205 -11.39 -5.72 -1.05
C LEU A 205 -10.29 -6.20 -2.00
N ARG A 206 -9.42 -7.07 -1.50
CA ARG A 206 -8.26 -7.54 -2.26
C ARG A 206 -8.14 -9.06 -2.21
N GLN A 207 -7.76 -9.64 -3.34
CA GLN A 207 -7.36 -11.03 -3.51
C GLN A 207 -8.48 -12.01 -3.14
N LEU A 208 -9.74 -11.63 -3.37
CA LEU A 208 -10.89 -12.49 -3.13
C LEU A 208 -10.90 -13.67 -4.11
N LEU A 209 -10.53 -13.45 -5.38
CA LEU A 209 -10.49 -14.49 -6.42
C LEU A 209 -11.77 -15.36 -6.42
N LEU A 210 -12.93 -14.70 -6.46
CA LEU A 210 -14.25 -15.33 -6.48
C LEU A 210 -14.52 -16.04 -7.80
N ASP A 211 -15.47 -16.98 -7.76
CA ASP A 211 -16.15 -17.49 -8.94
C ASP A 211 -17.23 -16.48 -9.38
N VAL A 212 -17.68 -16.57 -10.64
CA VAL A 212 -18.57 -15.55 -11.23
C VAL A 212 -19.88 -15.38 -10.46
N CYS A 213 -20.50 -16.49 -10.03
CA CYS A 213 -21.76 -16.45 -9.29
C CYS A 213 -21.65 -15.62 -8.01
N ASP A 214 -20.54 -15.76 -7.28
CA ASP A 214 -20.30 -15.04 -6.02
C ASP A 214 -19.93 -13.57 -6.23
N LEU A 215 -19.44 -13.21 -7.43
CA LEU A 215 -18.99 -11.85 -7.74
C LEU A 215 -20.16 -10.90 -7.98
N VAL A 216 -21.24 -11.37 -8.62
CA VAL A 216 -22.39 -10.53 -9.02
C VAL A 216 -22.99 -9.82 -7.81
N ASP A 217 -23.17 -10.53 -6.71
CA ASP A 217 -23.81 -10.01 -5.49
C ASP A 217 -22.81 -9.41 -4.48
N MET A 218 -21.52 -9.40 -4.80
CA MET A 218 -20.47 -9.02 -3.84
C MET A 218 -20.55 -7.55 -3.41
N LEU A 219 -21.00 -6.65 -4.31
CA LEU A 219 -21.11 -5.22 -4.04
C LEU A 219 -22.48 -4.79 -3.51
N GLU A 220 -23.51 -5.62 -3.64
CA GLU A 220 -24.88 -5.32 -3.20
C GLU A 220 -24.95 -4.87 -1.73
N PRO A 221 -24.25 -5.51 -0.77
CA PRO A 221 -24.21 -5.03 0.62
C PRO A 221 -23.62 -3.63 0.80
N ALA A 222 -22.61 -3.29 0.01
CA ALA A 222 -21.95 -2.00 0.06
C ALA A 222 -22.84 -0.90 -0.54
N LEU A 223 -23.58 -1.24 -1.59
CA LEU A 223 -24.56 -0.34 -2.20
C LEU A 223 -25.69 -0.01 -1.23
N GLN A 224 -26.28 -1.02 -0.60
CA GLN A 224 -27.38 -0.82 0.36
C GLN A 224 -26.99 0.00 1.60
N SER A 225 -25.75 -0.12 2.06
CA SER A 225 -25.30 0.50 3.31
C SER A 225 -24.58 1.84 3.14
N SER A 226 -23.91 2.04 2.00
CA SER A 226 -22.90 3.08 1.83
C SER A 226 -22.83 3.69 0.43
N ALA A 227 -23.79 3.45 -0.48
CA ALA A 227 -23.79 3.99 -1.85
C ALA A 227 -23.50 5.50 -1.92
N GLU A 228 -24.20 6.28 -1.09
CA GLU A 228 -24.08 7.74 -1.05
C GLU A 228 -22.83 8.23 -0.31
N THR A 229 -22.20 7.40 0.54
CA THR A 229 -21.09 7.84 1.40
C THR A 229 -19.72 7.45 0.88
N LEU A 230 -19.65 6.47 -0.01
CA LEU A 230 -18.41 5.87 -0.46
C LEU A 230 -17.67 6.77 -1.43
N THR A 231 -16.48 7.21 -1.06
CA THR A 231 -15.66 8.13 -1.87
C THR A 231 -14.45 7.45 -2.51
N ARG A 232 -13.99 6.34 -1.93
CA ARG A 232 -12.89 5.54 -2.48
C ARG A 232 -13.20 4.05 -2.40
N LEU A 233 -13.08 3.39 -3.54
CA LEU A 233 -13.26 1.96 -3.68
C LEU A 233 -11.98 1.33 -4.22
N GLU A 234 -11.53 0.24 -3.62
CA GLU A 234 -10.43 -0.57 -4.14
C GLU A 234 -10.85 -2.04 -4.26
N LEU A 235 -10.88 -2.54 -5.49
CA LEU A 235 -11.26 -3.92 -5.86
C LEU A 235 -10.13 -4.56 -6.66
N ILE A 236 -9.30 -5.36 -5.99
CA ILE A 236 -8.13 -5.98 -6.63
C ILE A 236 -8.31 -7.49 -6.67
N ASN A 237 -8.26 -8.07 -7.87
CA ASN A 237 -8.33 -9.52 -8.12
C ASN A 237 -9.55 -10.11 -7.39
N CYS A 238 -10.73 -9.55 -7.64
CA CYS A 238 -11.97 -10.02 -7.03
C CYS A 238 -12.50 -11.28 -7.70
N SER A 239 -12.06 -11.63 -8.92
CA SER A 239 -12.43 -12.84 -9.65
C SER A 239 -11.21 -13.65 -10.09
N LYS A 240 -11.41 -14.92 -10.42
CA LYS A 240 -10.37 -15.76 -11.09
C LYS A 240 -10.31 -15.53 -12.61
N ILE A 241 -11.38 -15.02 -13.20
CA ILE A 241 -11.54 -14.84 -14.65
C ILE A 241 -11.96 -13.42 -15.00
N LYS A 242 -11.84 -13.03 -16.27
CA LYS A 242 -12.35 -11.75 -16.78
C LYS A 242 -13.86 -11.66 -16.51
N HIS A 243 -14.24 -10.63 -15.76
CA HIS A 243 -15.63 -10.30 -15.47
C HIS A 243 -15.75 -8.82 -15.10
N PRO A 244 -16.19 -7.97 -16.04
CA PRO A 244 -16.49 -6.57 -15.80
C PRO A 244 -17.51 -6.38 -14.67
N ILE A 245 -17.41 -5.28 -13.92
CA ILE A 245 -18.31 -5.01 -12.78
C ILE A 245 -19.01 -3.67 -12.97
N PRO A 246 -20.14 -3.63 -13.70
CA PRO A 246 -20.90 -2.39 -13.93
C PRO A 246 -21.53 -1.84 -12.65
N GLY A 247 -21.78 -2.67 -11.63
CA GLY A 247 -22.33 -2.26 -10.34
C GLY A 247 -21.51 -1.20 -9.59
N ILE A 248 -20.23 -1.01 -9.95
CA ILE A 248 -19.40 0.08 -9.42
C ILE A 248 -19.99 1.46 -9.78
N ALA A 249 -20.71 1.55 -10.90
CA ALA A 249 -21.31 2.79 -11.37
C ALA A 249 -22.43 3.33 -10.46
N GLN A 250 -22.90 2.53 -9.50
CA GLN A 250 -24.00 2.88 -8.61
C GLN A 250 -23.56 3.65 -7.35
N PHE A 251 -22.24 3.83 -7.14
CA PHE A 251 -21.71 4.65 -6.04
C PHE A 251 -21.67 6.13 -6.43
N GLU A 252 -22.69 6.90 -6.03
CA GLU A 252 -22.90 8.29 -6.48
C GLU A 252 -21.73 9.25 -6.18
N ASN A 253 -21.07 9.08 -5.03
CA ASN A 253 -20.02 9.98 -4.56
C ASN A 253 -18.61 9.41 -4.74
N LEU A 254 -18.46 8.40 -5.60
CA LEU A 254 -17.17 7.75 -5.85
C LEU A 254 -16.22 8.68 -6.60
N GLN A 255 -15.13 9.07 -5.95
CA GLN A 255 -14.11 9.96 -6.54
C GLN A 255 -12.88 9.20 -7.02
N ARG A 256 -12.54 8.10 -6.34
CA ARG A 256 -11.35 7.30 -6.63
C ARG A 256 -11.69 5.82 -6.70
N LEU A 257 -11.34 5.19 -7.82
CA LEU A 257 -11.43 3.75 -8.03
C LEU A 257 -10.04 3.17 -8.24
N VAL A 258 -9.73 2.10 -7.53
CA VAL A 258 -8.51 1.31 -7.71
C VAL A 258 -8.94 -0.10 -8.07
N ILE A 259 -8.62 -0.57 -9.28
CA ILE A 259 -9.21 -1.80 -9.82
C ILE A 259 -8.21 -2.60 -10.67
N THR A 260 -8.40 -3.91 -10.75
CA THR A 260 -7.65 -4.78 -11.68
C THR A 260 -8.29 -4.79 -13.08
N PRO A 261 -7.50 -4.91 -14.15
CA PRO A 261 -7.99 -4.74 -15.53
C PRO A 261 -9.07 -5.74 -15.94
N GLN A 262 -9.06 -6.95 -15.37
CA GLN A 262 -10.07 -7.99 -15.62
C GLN A 262 -11.52 -7.61 -15.26
N HIS A 263 -11.71 -6.49 -14.55
CA HIS A 263 -13.02 -5.97 -14.14
C HIS A 263 -13.45 -4.73 -14.94
N LEU A 264 -12.70 -4.39 -15.99
CA LEU A 264 -13.01 -3.27 -16.87
C LEU A 264 -13.32 -3.78 -18.28
N ASP A 265 -14.28 -3.13 -18.89
CA ASP A 265 -14.59 -3.17 -20.32
C ASP A 265 -15.09 -1.79 -20.75
N ASP A 266 -15.45 -1.68 -22.03
CA ASP A 266 -15.94 -0.45 -22.64
C ASP A 266 -17.19 0.10 -21.95
N GLU A 267 -18.11 -0.75 -21.51
CA GLU A 267 -19.32 -0.32 -20.83
C GLU A 267 -19.00 0.26 -19.45
N VAL A 268 -18.19 -0.46 -18.66
CA VAL A 268 -17.81 -0.04 -17.31
C VAL A 268 -17.12 1.33 -17.33
N VAL A 269 -16.14 1.56 -18.22
CA VAL A 269 -15.46 2.88 -18.24
C VAL A 269 -16.37 4.02 -18.70
N LEU A 270 -17.34 3.76 -19.58
CA LEU A 270 -18.32 4.77 -19.99
C LEU A 270 -19.25 5.12 -18.83
N LEU A 271 -19.70 4.12 -18.06
CA LEU A 271 -20.49 4.34 -16.85
C LEU A 271 -19.69 5.12 -15.79
N LEU A 272 -18.42 4.77 -15.59
CA LEU A 272 -17.52 5.50 -14.68
C LEU A 272 -17.29 6.96 -15.10
N ALA A 273 -17.31 7.24 -16.42
CA ALA A 273 -17.24 8.60 -16.92
C ALA A 273 -18.54 9.37 -16.65
N GLY A 274 -19.69 8.73 -16.87
CA GLY A 274 -21.01 9.31 -16.61
C GLY A 274 -21.23 9.73 -15.15
N MET A 275 -20.67 9.00 -14.18
CA MET A 275 -20.73 9.37 -12.76
C MET A 275 -19.75 10.48 -12.35
N GLY A 276 -18.82 10.89 -13.22
CA GLY A 276 -17.82 11.91 -12.89
C GLY A 276 -16.65 11.42 -12.03
N LEU A 277 -16.24 10.15 -12.18
CA LEU A 277 -15.06 9.62 -11.49
C LEU A 277 -13.80 10.44 -11.83
N LEU A 278 -13.06 10.88 -10.80
CA LEU A 278 -11.90 11.76 -10.99
C LEU A 278 -10.58 11.00 -11.15
N ASP A 279 -10.41 9.88 -10.46
CA ASP A 279 -9.13 9.17 -10.35
C ASP A 279 -9.33 7.66 -10.46
N LEU A 280 -8.91 7.09 -11.60
CA LEU A 280 -8.93 5.67 -11.90
C LEU A 280 -7.51 5.11 -11.87
N ARG A 281 -7.26 4.13 -11.01
CA ARG A 281 -5.97 3.42 -10.96
C ARG A 281 -6.17 1.97 -11.34
N ILE A 282 -5.55 1.57 -12.45
CA ILE A 282 -5.56 0.19 -12.95
C ILE A 282 -4.28 -0.47 -12.47
N ILE A 283 -4.42 -1.54 -11.68
CA ILE A 283 -3.29 -2.25 -11.08
C ILE A 283 -3.20 -3.67 -11.62
N GLN A 284 -2.01 -4.09 -12.00
CA GLN A 284 -1.66 -5.48 -12.29
C GLN A 284 -0.70 -6.00 -11.22
N ASP A 285 -0.97 -7.19 -10.70
CA ASP A 285 -0.06 -7.93 -9.83
C ASP A 285 0.05 -9.41 -10.26
N GLN A 286 0.72 -10.23 -9.46
CA GLN A 286 0.97 -11.64 -9.79
C GLN A 286 -0.29 -12.53 -9.82
N TYR A 287 -1.45 -12.02 -9.39
CA TYR A 287 -2.72 -12.77 -9.39
C TYR A 287 -3.73 -12.21 -10.39
N THR A 288 -3.36 -11.16 -11.13
CA THR A 288 -4.22 -10.61 -12.19
C THR A 288 -4.34 -11.63 -13.30
N CYS A 289 -5.57 -11.94 -13.72
CA CYS A 289 -5.79 -12.87 -14.82
C CYS A 289 -5.55 -12.19 -16.17
N ASP A 290 -5.53 -12.99 -17.23
CA ASP A 290 -5.45 -12.43 -18.58
C ASP A 290 -6.66 -11.52 -18.85
N ALA A 291 -6.37 -10.33 -19.37
CA ALA A 291 -7.34 -9.25 -19.52
C ALA A 291 -7.02 -8.43 -20.77
N GLU A 292 -8.08 -7.97 -21.43
CA GLU A 292 -7.98 -7.14 -22.62
C GLU A 292 -7.95 -5.66 -22.22
N HIS A 293 -7.38 -4.84 -23.10
CA HIS A 293 -7.50 -3.40 -22.96
C HIS A 293 -8.90 -2.95 -23.37
N VAL A 294 -9.36 -1.87 -22.74
CA VAL A 294 -10.57 -1.16 -23.17
C VAL A 294 -10.31 -0.50 -24.52
N SER A 295 -11.32 -0.47 -25.38
CA SER A 295 -11.19 0.03 -26.74
C SER A 295 -10.80 1.51 -26.78
N ALA A 296 -10.09 1.87 -27.85
CA ALA A 296 -9.72 3.25 -28.15
C ALA A 296 -10.95 4.18 -28.23
N ASP A 297 -12.05 3.69 -28.79
CA ASP A 297 -13.26 4.47 -29.02
C ASP A 297 -13.98 4.78 -27.70
N ALA A 298 -14.07 3.79 -26.80
CA ALA A 298 -14.59 4.01 -25.45
C ALA A 298 -13.78 5.08 -24.71
N TRP A 299 -12.44 5.00 -24.75
CA TRP A 299 -11.60 6.02 -24.12
C TRP A 299 -11.72 7.43 -24.74
N ARG A 300 -12.02 7.53 -26.04
CA ARG A 300 -12.30 8.84 -26.67
C ARG A 300 -13.57 9.45 -26.10
N LEU A 301 -14.65 8.66 -26.01
CA LEU A 301 -15.90 9.08 -25.40
C LEU A 301 -15.73 9.48 -23.93
N VAL A 302 -14.94 8.71 -23.16
CA VAL A 302 -14.61 9.05 -21.76
C VAL A 302 -13.93 10.40 -21.64
N LYS A 303 -13.01 10.75 -22.56
CA LYS A 303 -12.34 12.07 -22.53
C LYS A 303 -13.29 13.21 -22.86
N GLU A 304 -14.31 12.97 -23.68
CA GLU A 304 -15.34 13.95 -24.02
C GLU A 304 -16.31 14.17 -22.86
N SER A 305 -16.76 13.10 -22.21
CA SER A 305 -17.72 13.15 -21.10
C SER A 305 -17.09 13.51 -19.75
N ALA A 306 -15.88 13.04 -19.48
CA ALA A 306 -15.16 13.23 -18.23
C ALA A 306 -13.72 13.75 -18.46
N PRO A 307 -13.56 15.01 -18.91
CA PRO A 307 -12.24 15.57 -19.29
C PRO A 307 -11.25 15.69 -18.13
N PHE A 308 -11.73 15.65 -16.88
CA PHE A 308 -10.90 15.73 -15.68
C PHE A 308 -10.50 14.35 -15.13
N MET A 309 -11.03 13.26 -15.67
CA MET A 309 -10.68 11.91 -15.26
C MET A 309 -9.20 11.64 -15.53
N ARG A 310 -8.50 11.13 -14.51
CA ARG A 310 -7.09 10.75 -14.60
C ARG A 310 -6.94 9.26 -14.48
N VAL A 311 -6.16 8.67 -15.37
CA VAL A 311 -5.83 7.25 -15.32
C VAL A 311 -4.38 7.05 -14.85
N THR A 312 -4.19 6.14 -13.90
CA THR A 312 -2.88 5.64 -13.47
C THR A 312 -2.76 4.17 -13.80
N LEU A 313 -1.70 3.79 -14.51
CA LEU A 313 -1.38 2.39 -14.79
C LEU A 313 -0.23 1.94 -13.88
N GLU A 314 -0.38 0.80 -13.22
CA GLU A 314 0.62 0.31 -12.28
C GLU A 314 0.81 -1.20 -12.33
N VAL A 315 2.07 -1.63 -12.40
CA VAL A 315 2.47 -3.02 -12.21
C VAL A 315 3.19 -3.14 -10.87
N ARG A 316 2.74 -4.03 -9.98
CA ARG A 316 3.30 -4.18 -8.63
C ARG A 316 3.62 -5.63 -8.27
N ASP A 317 4.17 -5.80 -7.07
CA ASP A 317 4.52 -7.08 -6.48
C ASP A 317 5.41 -7.94 -7.38
N LEU A 318 5.11 -9.22 -7.56
CA LEU A 318 5.93 -10.14 -8.36
C LEU A 318 5.37 -10.37 -9.78
N CYS A 319 4.57 -9.43 -10.29
CA CYS A 319 4.00 -9.52 -11.64
C CYS A 319 5.12 -9.63 -12.69
N THR A 320 4.99 -10.63 -13.56
CA THR A 320 5.91 -10.92 -14.68
C THR A 320 5.35 -10.47 -16.03
N ASP A 321 4.06 -10.18 -16.09
CA ASP A 321 3.38 -9.86 -17.33
C ASP A 321 3.71 -8.45 -17.80
N LYS A 322 3.54 -8.22 -19.10
CA LYS A 322 3.69 -6.89 -19.69
C LYS A 322 2.61 -5.96 -19.13
N LEU A 323 2.95 -4.68 -19.01
CA LEU A 323 1.98 -3.65 -18.65
C LEU A 323 0.86 -3.60 -19.71
N LEU A 324 -0.38 -3.76 -19.29
CA LEU A 324 -1.54 -3.63 -20.16
C LEU A 324 -1.80 -2.16 -20.44
N LEU A 325 -1.30 -1.68 -21.58
CA LEU A 325 -1.56 -0.32 -22.05
C LEU A 325 -3.04 -0.17 -22.44
N GLN A 326 -3.59 1.01 -22.16
CA GLN A 326 -4.97 1.40 -22.45
C GLN A 326 -4.97 2.47 -23.57
N PRO A 327 -5.12 2.10 -24.85
CA PRO A 327 -4.94 3.01 -25.97
C PRO A 327 -5.81 4.27 -25.84
N HIS A 328 -5.20 5.44 -26.03
CA HIS A 328 -5.86 6.76 -25.94
C HIS A 328 -6.53 7.15 -24.61
N ALA A 329 -6.45 6.32 -23.57
CA ALA A 329 -6.90 6.68 -22.23
C ALA A 329 -6.17 7.93 -21.71
N PRO A 330 -6.78 8.74 -20.82
CA PRO A 330 -6.15 9.92 -20.23
C PRO A 330 -5.14 9.52 -19.13
N VAL A 331 -4.12 8.74 -19.52
CA VAL A 331 -3.09 8.24 -18.61
C VAL A 331 -2.16 9.37 -18.21
N HIS A 332 -2.13 9.66 -16.91
CA HIS A 332 -1.32 10.69 -16.28
C HIS A 332 -0.06 10.09 -15.61
N ARG A 333 -0.14 8.84 -15.13
CA ARG A 333 0.97 8.15 -14.46
C ARG A 333 1.12 6.71 -14.91
N ILE A 334 2.37 6.29 -15.06
CA ILE A 334 2.76 4.90 -15.27
C ILE A 334 3.80 4.53 -14.21
N ILE A 335 3.54 3.47 -13.45
CA ILE A 335 4.36 3.05 -12.31
C ILE A 335 4.74 1.57 -12.44
N PHE A 336 6.03 1.29 -12.47
CA PHE A 336 6.61 -0.04 -12.45
C PHE A 336 7.25 -0.31 -11.08
N SER A 337 6.49 -0.98 -10.22
CA SER A 337 6.92 -1.36 -8.86
C SER A 337 7.38 -2.81 -8.74
N SER A 338 7.11 -3.66 -9.74
CA SER A 338 7.57 -5.06 -9.72
C SER A 338 9.07 -5.18 -10.00
N PRO A 339 9.80 -6.08 -9.30
CA PRO A 339 11.23 -6.30 -9.51
C PRO A 339 11.52 -7.03 -10.83
N TYR A 340 10.50 -7.57 -11.50
CA TYR A 340 10.60 -8.25 -12.80
C TYR A 340 10.26 -7.35 -13.97
N SER A 341 9.60 -6.21 -13.74
CA SER A 341 9.27 -5.26 -14.80
C SER A 341 10.54 -4.75 -15.45
N LEU A 342 10.77 -5.21 -16.67
CA LEU A 342 11.68 -4.61 -17.64
C LEU A 342 10.80 -3.89 -18.64
N VAL A 343 11.12 -2.64 -18.94
CA VAL A 343 10.37 -1.88 -19.94
C VAL A 343 11.01 -2.16 -21.29
N ALA A 344 10.26 -2.74 -22.23
CA ALA A 344 10.76 -2.99 -23.57
C ALA A 344 10.67 -1.73 -24.43
N GLU A 345 11.47 -1.67 -25.50
CA GLU A 345 11.49 -0.54 -26.43
C GLU A 345 10.12 -0.29 -27.06
N GLU A 346 9.48 -1.37 -27.50
CA GLU A 346 8.11 -1.37 -28.04
C GLU A 346 7.10 -0.75 -27.07
N ASP A 347 7.23 -1.02 -25.76
CA ASP A 347 6.33 -0.50 -24.74
C ASP A 347 6.51 1.03 -24.61
N ILE A 348 7.75 1.54 -24.65
CA ILE A 348 8.00 2.99 -24.59
C ILE A 348 7.47 3.70 -25.83
N LEU A 349 7.68 3.14 -27.02
CA LEU A 349 7.16 3.73 -28.25
C LEU A 349 5.62 3.79 -28.23
N SER A 350 4.99 2.73 -27.72
CA SER A 350 3.54 2.68 -27.52
C SER A 350 3.06 3.71 -26.49
N ILE A 351 3.78 3.86 -25.37
CA ILE A 351 3.50 4.88 -24.35
C ILE A 351 3.58 6.29 -24.92
N ILE A 352 4.61 6.59 -25.72
CA ILE A 352 4.74 7.88 -26.39
C ILE A 352 3.58 8.09 -27.35
N HIS A 353 3.28 7.09 -28.19
CA HIS A 353 2.22 7.18 -29.19
C HIS A 353 0.84 7.44 -28.56
N TYR A 354 0.52 6.76 -27.45
CA TYR A 354 -0.79 6.88 -26.81
C TYR A 354 -0.91 8.04 -25.83
N TYR A 355 0.17 8.41 -25.13
CA TYR A 355 0.11 9.27 -23.93
C TYR A 355 1.02 10.49 -23.96
N HIS A 356 1.65 10.83 -25.09
CA HIS A 356 2.53 12.02 -25.20
C HIS A 356 1.93 13.30 -24.61
N GLN A 357 0.63 13.51 -24.80
CA GLN A 357 -0.07 14.71 -24.35
C GLN A 357 -0.59 14.66 -22.91
N THR A 358 -0.62 13.49 -22.27
CA THR A 358 -1.26 13.30 -20.95
C THR A 358 -0.29 12.83 -19.87
N LEU A 359 0.80 12.16 -20.23
CA LEU A 359 1.74 11.58 -19.29
C LEU A 359 2.52 12.66 -18.52
N HIS A 360 2.45 12.62 -17.19
CA HIS A 360 3.23 13.51 -16.32
C HIS A 360 4.21 12.76 -15.42
N THR A 361 3.94 11.49 -15.13
CA THR A 361 4.80 10.69 -14.24
C THR A 361 5.10 9.35 -14.89
N PHE A 362 6.39 9.07 -15.04
CA PHE A 362 6.89 7.75 -15.38
C PHE A 362 7.85 7.31 -14.29
N ALA A 363 7.55 6.20 -13.63
CA ALA A 363 8.29 5.81 -12.44
C ALA A 363 8.62 4.33 -12.41
N GLN A 364 9.90 4.01 -12.35
CA GLN A 364 10.38 2.70 -11.92
C GLN A 364 10.76 2.78 -10.43
N VAL A 365 10.16 1.93 -9.61
CA VAL A 365 10.30 1.94 -8.14
C VAL A 365 10.74 0.57 -7.64
N GLY A 366 11.31 0.50 -6.45
CA GLY A 366 11.78 -0.74 -5.85
C GLY A 366 13.10 -1.24 -6.45
N TRP A 367 13.47 -2.49 -6.15
CA TRP A 367 14.73 -3.07 -6.60
C TRP A 367 14.51 -4.03 -7.77
N PRO A 368 15.32 -3.94 -8.84
CA PRO A 368 15.24 -4.90 -9.93
C PRO A 368 15.87 -6.23 -9.47
N ARG A 369 15.24 -7.37 -9.81
CA ARG A 369 15.80 -8.69 -9.50
C ARG A 369 16.95 -9.05 -10.45
N LYS A 370 16.87 -8.60 -11.71
CA LYS A 370 17.92 -8.75 -12.71
C LYS A 370 18.61 -7.41 -12.93
N HIS A 371 19.94 -7.41 -12.89
CA HIS A 371 20.70 -6.24 -13.25
C HIS A 371 20.72 -6.06 -14.77
N GLY A 372 20.33 -4.89 -15.27
CA GLY A 372 20.37 -4.57 -16.71
C GLY A 372 21.78 -4.62 -17.29
N SER A 373 21.90 -4.65 -18.62
CA SER A 373 23.20 -4.73 -19.30
C SER A 373 24.14 -3.58 -18.94
N ARG A 374 25.45 -3.78 -19.10
CA ARG A 374 26.46 -2.70 -19.06
C ARG A 374 26.79 -2.16 -20.46
N SER A 375 26.37 -2.84 -21.53
CA SER A 375 26.56 -2.43 -22.93
C SER A 375 25.50 -1.40 -23.31
N PHE A 376 25.89 -0.31 -23.99
CA PHE A 376 24.98 0.78 -24.37
C PHE A 376 23.81 0.31 -25.22
N HIS A 377 24.05 -0.51 -26.25
CA HIS A 377 23.00 -1.02 -27.15
C HIS A 377 21.93 -1.88 -26.49
N ASN A 378 22.21 -2.45 -25.32
CA ASN A 378 21.28 -3.31 -24.58
C ASN A 378 20.73 -2.62 -23.33
N ARG A 379 21.04 -1.34 -23.11
CA ARG A 379 20.51 -0.53 -21.99
C ARG A 379 19.38 0.35 -22.53
N GLY A 380 18.40 0.65 -21.67
CA GLY A 380 17.29 1.55 -22.00
C GLY A 380 17.68 3.04 -22.10
N ASP A 381 18.95 3.38 -22.35
CA ASP A 381 19.41 4.77 -22.41
C ASP A 381 18.67 5.56 -23.53
N GLU A 382 18.64 5.00 -24.74
CA GLU A 382 17.98 5.62 -25.91
C GLU A 382 16.47 5.73 -25.70
N MET A 383 15.86 4.68 -25.18
CA MET A 383 14.42 4.63 -24.88
C MET A 383 13.98 5.72 -23.91
N LEU A 384 14.75 5.95 -22.84
CA LEU A 384 14.42 6.98 -21.84
C LEU A 384 14.54 8.40 -22.43
N VAL A 385 15.50 8.62 -23.34
CA VAL A 385 15.62 9.90 -24.06
C VAL A 385 14.45 10.10 -25.01
N SER A 386 14.06 9.06 -25.75
CA SER A 386 12.87 9.09 -26.61
C SER A 386 11.59 9.38 -25.83
N LEU A 387 11.43 8.80 -24.64
CA LEU A 387 10.29 9.07 -23.76
C LEU A 387 10.21 10.54 -23.35
N ILE A 388 11.33 11.13 -22.92
CA ILE A 388 11.37 12.55 -22.54
C ILE A 388 11.04 13.46 -23.73
N ARG A 389 11.61 13.18 -24.90
CA ARG A 389 11.38 13.97 -26.12
C ARG A 389 9.94 13.84 -26.59
N GLY A 390 9.37 12.66 -26.49
CA GLY A 390 8.00 12.37 -26.89
C GLY A 390 6.93 12.92 -25.95
N CYS A 391 7.20 13.03 -24.65
CA CYS A 391 6.22 13.40 -23.63
C CYS A 391 6.51 14.78 -23.01
N PRO A 392 6.08 15.90 -23.64
CA PRO A 392 6.41 17.26 -23.17
C PRO A 392 5.81 17.64 -21.80
N LYS A 393 4.76 16.95 -21.34
CA LYS A 393 4.13 17.19 -20.03
C LYS A 393 4.76 16.40 -18.88
N LEU A 394 5.82 15.61 -19.15
CA LEU A 394 6.48 14.80 -18.13
C LEU A 394 7.13 15.70 -17.07
N ARG A 395 6.71 15.52 -15.80
CA ARG A 395 7.20 16.29 -14.64
C ARG A 395 8.02 15.44 -13.68
N THR A 396 7.76 14.15 -13.61
CA THR A 396 8.43 13.23 -12.71
C THR A 396 8.94 12.03 -13.48
N LEU A 397 10.24 11.78 -13.40
CA LEU A 397 10.90 10.62 -13.97
C LEU A 397 11.69 9.88 -12.88
N SER A 398 11.33 8.63 -12.61
CA SER A 398 12.10 7.74 -11.72
C SER A 398 12.71 6.59 -12.51
N ILE A 399 14.03 6.43 -12.41
CA ILE A 399 14.83 5.47 -13.18
C ILE A 399 15.52 4.52 -12.20
N ARG A 400 15.17 3.24 -12.34
CA ARG A 400 15.74 2.13 -11.58
C ARG A 400 16.85 1.41 -12.34
N GLU A 401 16.76 1.42 -13.66
CA GLU A 401 17.67 0.74 -14.57
C GLU A 401 19.03 1.44 -14.72
N ARG A 402 20.00 0.69 -15.27
CA ARG A 402 21.35 1.21 -15.48
C ARG A 402 21.36 2.20 -16.64
N ILE A 403 21.84 3.42 -16.36
CA ILE A 403 22.00 4.48 -17.36
C ILE A 403 23.39 5.08 -17.28
N SER A 404 23.87 5.67 -18.37
CA SER A 404 25.15 6.39 -18.37
C SER A 404 25.03 7.80 -17.79
N THR A 405 26.14 8.35 -17.28
CA THR A 405 26.24 9.75 -16.88
C THR A 405 25.96 10.71 -18.04
N ALA A 406 26.34 10.33 -19.27
CA ALA A 406 25.99 11.09 -20.47
C ALA A 406 24.46 11.12 -20.71
N THR A 407 23.77 9.97 -20.57
CA THR A 407 22.30 9.90 -20.68
C THR A 407 21.63 10.80 -19.67
N LEU A 408 22.07 10.77 -18.41
CA LEU A 408 21.52 11.61 -17.35
C LEU A 408 21.58 13.11 -17.70
N LEU A 409 22.69 13.57 -18.27
CA LEU A 409 22.86 14.96 -18.72
C LEU A 409 21.92 15.32 -19.87
N ILE A 410 21.71 14.39 -20.82
CA ILE A 410 20.76 14.55 -21.92
C ILE A 410 19.34 14.65 -21.36
N LEU A 411 18.94 13.73 -20.47
CA LEU A 411 17.61 13.72 -19.86
C LEU A 411 17.31 15.04 -19.13
N ALA A 412 18.27 15.56 -18.36
CA ALA A 412 18.13 16.83 -17.65
C ALA A 412 17.95 18.00 -18.62
N LYS A 413 18.68 18.02 -19.74
CA LYS A 413 18.68 19.14 -20.69
C LYS A 413 17.46 19.15 -21.61
N GLU A 414 17.02 17.98 -22.06
CA GLU A 414 15.91 17.84 -23.02
C GLU A 414 14.55 18.14 -22.36
N CYS A 415 14.36 17.79 -21.09
CA CYS A 415 13.08 17.98 -20.42
C CYS A 415 13.02 19.28 -19.61
N ARG A 416 12.70 20.40 -20.27
CA ARG A 416 12.55 21.71 -19.58
C ARG A 416 11.44 21.73 -18.52
N GLY A 417 10.46 20.82 -18.61
CA GLY A 417 9.33 20.72 -17.67
C GLY A 417 9.56 19.79 -16.48
N LEU A 418 10.71 19.11 -16.41
CA LEU A 418 10.97 18.08 -15.41
C LEU A 418 11.18 18.72 -14.03
N LYS A 419 10.30 18.40 -13.09
CA LYS A 419 10.36 18.87 -11.70
C LYS A 419 11.07 17.89 -10.78
N LYS A 420 11.06 16.59 -11.10
CA LYS A 420 11.65 15.53 -10.28
C LYS A 420 12.35 14.53 -11.18
N LEU A 421 13.67 14.41 -10.99
CA LEU A 421 14.50 13.40 -11.64
C LEU A 421 15.08 12.51 -10.55
N LEU A 422 14.64 11.26 -10.49
CA LEU A 422 14.97 10.35 -9.40
C LEU A 422 15.73 9.18 -10.00
N VAL A 423 17.01 9.06 -9.67
CA VAL A 423 17.90 8.06 -10.27
C VAL A 423 18.61 7.32 -9.16
N ARG A 424 18.61 5.99 -9.25
CA ARG A 424 19.36 5.13 -8.33
C ARG A 424 20.86 5.30 -8.55
N GLN A 425 21.61 5.61 -7.49
CA GLN A 425 23.05 5.84 -7.53
C GLN A 425 23.83 4.65 -8.09
N ASN A 426 23.53 3.43 -7.62
CA ASN A 426 24.19 2.21 -8.06
C ASN A 426 23.86 1.80 -9.51
N ALA A 427 22.88 2.46 -10.12
CA ALA A 427 22.53 2.25 -11.52
C ALA A 427 23.25 3.23 -12.47
N LEU A 428 23.88 4.29 -11.94
CA LEU A 428 24.52 5.33 -12.74
C LEU A 428 25.95 4.92 -13.13
N LEU A 429 26.17 4.64 -14.42
CA LEU A 429 27.45 4.23 -14.98
C LEU A 429 28.22 5.46 -15.46
N LYS A 430 29.43 5.69 -14.93
CA LYS A 430 30.36 6.73 -15.39
C LYS A 430 30.89 6.38 -16.79
N LYS A 431 30.16 6.78 -17.82
CA LYS A 431 30.39 6.39 -19.22
C LYS A 431 29.95 7.48 -20.21
N ARG A 432 30.62 7.52 -21.36
CA ARG A 432 30.41 8.47 -22.47
C ARG A 432 30.05 7.72 -23.75
N ASP A 433 29.04 6.87 -23.65
CA ASP A 433 28.77 5.87 -24.69
C ASP A 433 27.93 6.42 -25.87
N TRP A 434 27.49 7.68 -25.80
CA TRP A 434 26.63 8.27 -26.84
C TRP A 434 27.43 8.64 -28.10
N PRO A 435 27.03 8.13 -29.28
CA PRO A 435 27.57 8.60 -30.55
C PRO A 435 27.12 10.05 -30.79
N LYS A 436 27.92 10.81 -31.55
CA LYS A 436 27.54 12.17 -31.92
C LYS A 436 26.33 12.12 -32.87
N GLN A 437 25.21 12.68 -32.43
CA GLN A 437 24.03 12.86 -33.29
C GLN A 437 24.25 14.04 -34.26
N SER A 438 23.64 13.99 -35.44
CA SER A 438 23.72 15.05 -36.46
C SER A 438 23.21 16.40 -35.95
N GLU A 439 22.21 16.37 -35.08
CA GLU A 439 21.57 17.54 -34.46
C GLU A 439 22.46 18.23 -33.42
N TRP A 440 23.53 17.58 -32.97
CA TRP A 440 24.36 18.09 -31.88
C TRP A 440 25.48 19.01 -32.40
N SER A 441 25.51 20.23 -31.87
CA SER A 441 26.63 21.13 -32.07
C SER A 441 27.92 20.51 -31.51
N LYS A 442 29.07 20.86 -32.11
CA LYS A 442 30.38 20.40 -31.64
C LYS A 442 30.59 20.76 -30.16
N SER A 443 30.24 21.99 -29.77
CA SER A 443 30.33 22.46 -28.39
C SER A 443 29.47 21.65 -27.42
N PHE A 444 28.27 21.21 -27.83
CA PHE A 444 27.42 20.38 -27.00
C PHE A 444 28.01 18.98 -26.79
N TYR A 445 28.50 18.36 -27.86
CA TYR A 445 29.12 17.05 -27.79
C TYR A 445 30.41 17.06 -26.93
N ASP A 446 31.23 18.10 -27.07
CA ASP A 446 32.42 18.29 -26.26
C ASP A 446 32.05 18.51 -24.78
N TRP A 447 31.05 19.34 -24.50
CA TRP A 447 30.50 19.53 -23.14
C TRP A 447 30.03 18.20 -22.53
N LEU A 448 29.29 17.39 -23.28
CA LEU A 448 28.78 16.09 -22.82
C LEU A 448 29.93 15.14 -22.47
N ASN A 449 30.96 15.09 -23.32
CA ASN A 449 32.15 14.27 -23.14
C ASN A 449 33.06 14.70 -21.99
N VAL A 450 33.09 15.98 -21.65
CA VAL A 450 33.86 16.51 -20.52
C VAL A 450 33.09 16.29 -19.22
N THR A 451 31.82 16.68 -19.19
CA THR A 451 30.99 16.68 -17.98
C THR A 451 30.69 15.26 -17.51
N SER A 452 30.44 14.31 -18.41
CA SER A 452 30.13 12.91 -18.07
C SER A 452 31.28 12.16 -17.37
N ARG A 453 32.49 12.73 -17.33
CA ARG A 453 33.70 12.13 -16.72
C ARG A 453 33.72 12.15 -15.20
N SER A 454 32.84 12.88 -14.53
CA SER A 454 32.83 12.90 -13.06
C SER A 454 31.40 12.96 -12.54
N TYR A 455 31.12 12.20 -11.49
CA TYR A 455 29.85 12.29 -10.77
C TYR A 455 29.66 13.70 -10.20
N ASP A 456 30.72 14.36 -9.74
CA ASP A 456 30.63 15.71 -9.18
C ASP A 456 30.26 16.75 -10.24
N LEU A 457 30.87 16.65 -11.44
CA LEU A 457 30.55 17.52 -12.56
C LEU A 457 29.11 17.30 -13.03
N VAL A 458 28.69 16.04 -13.14
CA VAL A 458 27.32 15.68 -13.51
C VAL A 458 26.32 16.21 -12.48
N ASN A 459 26.55 16.01 -11.18
CA ASN A 459 25.66 16.49 -10.13
C ASN A 459 25.53 18.01 -10.15
N LYS A 460 26.64 18.74 -10.33
CA LYS A 460 26.65 20.20 -10.44
C LYS A 460 25.85 20.68 -11.65
N GLU A 461 26.07 20.08 -12.82
CA GLU A 461 25.37 20.47 -14.04
C GLU A 461 23.88 20.08 -13.99
N VAL A 462 23.53 18.90 -13.50
CA VAL A 462 22.12 18.49 -13.34
C VAL A 462 21.40 19.41 -12.35
N THR A 463 22.03 19.75 -11.21
CA THR A 463 21.49 20.72 -10.24
C THR A 463 21.24 22.08 -10.88
N LYS A 464 22.19 22.55 -11.71
CA LYS A 464 22.08 23.82 -12.43
C LYS A 464 20.94 23.79 -13.46
N ILE A 465 20.80 22.70 -14.21
CA ILE A 465 19.79 22.56 -15.26
C ILE A 465 18.39 22.47 -14.67
N ILE A 466 18.20 21.67 -13.62
CA ILE A 466 16.87 21.42 -13.04
C ILE A 466 16.46 22.51 -12.03
N GLY A 467 17.44 23.24 -11.46
CA GLY A 467 17.17 24.39 -10.59
C GLY A 467 16.89 24.05 -9.13
N TYR A 468 17.21 22.83 -8.68
CA TYR A 468 17.20 22.46 -7.25
C TYR A 468 18.39 21.54 -6.93
N PRO A 469 18.82 21.47 -5.65
CA PRO A 469 19.91 20.59 -5.22
C PRO A 469 19.63 19.12 -5.60
N TRP A 470 20.35 18.62 -6.60
CA TRP A 470 20.13 17.27 -7.12
C TRP A 470 21.29 16.35 -6.78
N ARG A 471 20.95 15.13 -6.35
CA ARG A 471 21.88 14.02 -6.21
C ARG A 471 21.19 12.70 -6.57
N PRO A 472 21.94 11.70 -7.05
CA PRO A 472 21.39 10.36 -7.16
C PRO A 472 21.01 9.81 -5.78
N LEU A 473 19.98 8.97 -5.74
CA LEU A 473 19.44 8.38 -4.52
C LEU A 473 20.21 7.12 -4.14
N ARG A 474 20.50 6.97 -2.85
CA ARG A 474 21.04 5.73 -2.30
C ARG A 474 19.99 4.62 -2.41
N ASP A 475 20.44 3.36 -2.37
CA ASP A 475 19.55 2.21 -2.55
C ASP A 475 18.43 2.13 -1.50
N GLU A 476 18.71 2.56 -0.26
CA GLU A 476 17.71 2.64 0.82
C GLU A 476 16.67 3.73 0.54
N GLU A 477 17.12 4.92 0.14
CA GLU A 477 16.25 6.04 -0.23
C GLU A 477 15.37 5.68 -1.43
N PHE A 478 15.96 5.00 -2.42
CA PHE A 478 15.25 4.55 -3.61
C PHE A 478 14.24 3.43 -3.29
N LYS A 479 14.54 2.55 -2.33
CA LYS A 479 13.64 1.46 -1.90
C LYS A 479 12.34 2.01 -1.30
N TRP A 480 12.44 3.07 -0.51
CA TRP A 480 11.30 3.69 0.16
C TRP A 480 10.66 4.83 -0.63
N LEU A 481 11.07 5.00 -1.90
CA LEU A 481 10.57 6.04 -2.76
C LEU A 481 9.06 5.90 -2.98
N ARG A 482 8.33 6.98 -2.71
CA ARG A 482 6.90 7.12 -3.01
C ARG A 482 6.75 8.20 -4.08
N VAL A 483 6.16 7.84 -5.22
CA VAL A 483 6.08 8.68 -6.43
C VAL A 483 4.65 9.14 -6.71
#